data_AF-A0A7S1WSI1-F1
#
_entry.id   AF-A0A7S1WSI1-F1
#
_cell.length_a   1.000
_cell.length_b   1.000
_cell.length_c   1.000
_cell.angle_alpha   90.00
_cell.angle_beta   90.00
_cell.angle_gamma   90.00
#
_symmetry.space_group_name_H-M   'P 1'
#
loop_
_entity.id
_entity.type
_entity.pdbx_description
1 polymer ?
#
loop_
_entity_poly.entity_id
_entity_poly.type
_entity_poly.pdbx_seq_one_letter_code
_entity_poly.pdbx_strand_id
1 'polypeptide(L)'
;RKLPCLKQRCTPLTVVRPDVNIHPYPEDAFKAGVVFKVPVLARVIQLNAPEGFKFGERGGGCNVTEHDLDPHFESCRVGVRESQAVLKLAMPLPPTLPGAYTTDNLHLASKPSAVEKAEDFDDKHRFMIDVVNAPCAAQEWNADILVTTMTCGIAPDQNRWIIEFGEDGTTRWESESIEGYPIFGPFGSERIKLGEDVSAASAPSPASSSSATSPKADRSRPRFCSPRIPCKDGGECGRNGICS
;
A
#
# COMPACT_ATOMS: atom_id res chain seq x y z
N ARG A 1 -22.63 -24.11 -11.40
CA ARG A 1 -21.46 -23.29 -11.83
C ARG A 1 -21.41 -22.06 -10.93
N LYS A 2 -20.44 -21.98 -10.00
CA LYS A 2 -20.24 -20.79 -9.16
C LYS A 2 -19.70 -19.67 -10.04
N LEU A 3 -20.29 -18.47 -9.95
CA LEU A 3 -19.81 -17.30 -10.67
C LEU A 3 -18.42 -16.92 -10.13
N PRO A 4 -17.45 -16.55 -10.99
CA PRO A 4 -16.15 -16.06 -10.54
C PRO A 4 -16.35 -14.76 -9.77
N CYS A 5 -15.89 -14.73 -8.50
CA CYS A 5 -15.91 -13.54 -7.66
C CYS A 5 -15.12 -12.42 -8.35
N LEU A 6 -15.83 -11.40 -8.84
CA LEU A 6 -15.23 -10.20 -9.41
C LEU A 6 -14.82 -9.26 -8.27
N LYS A 7 -13.51 -8.92 -8.24
CA LYS A 7 -12.85 -7.86 -7.46
C LYS A 7 -12.64 -8.13 -5.96
N GLN A 8 -11.41 -8.52 -5.58
CA GLN A 8 -10.68 -8.35 -4.30
C GLN A 8 -11.37 -8.65 -2.94
N ARG A 9 -12.69 -8.73 -2.84
CA ARG A 9 -13.45 -8.86 -1.59
C ARG A 9 -13.66 -10.31 -1.16
N CYS A 10 -13.39 -11.27 -2.05
CA CYS A 10 -13.54 -12.70 -1.77
C CYS A 10 -12.21 -13.43 -1.50
N THR A 11 -11.07 -12.75 -1.52
CA THR A 11 -9.79 -13.41 -1.28
C THR A 11 -9.51 -13.52 0.22
N PRO A 12 -8.97 -14.67 0.69
CA PRO A 12 -8.58 -14.84 2.09
C PRO A 12 -7.47 -13.88 2.52
N LEU A 13 -6.74 -13.28 1.59
CA LEU A 13 -5.78 -12.20 1.81
C LEU A 13 -6.19 -10.97 0.98
N THR A 14 -6.11 -9.79 1.59
CA THR A 14 -6.19 -8.49 0.93
C THR A 14 -5.04 -7.62 1.42
N VAL A 15 -4.30 -7.01 0.51
CA VAL A 15 -3.31 -5.98 0.83
C VAL A 15 -3.76 -4.68 0.17
N VAL A 16 -3.96 -3.65 0.99
CA VAL A 16 -4.41 -2.33 0.55
C VAL A 16 -3.39 -1.27 0.91
N ARG A 17 -3.33 -0.22 0.10
CA ARG A 17 -2.63 1.00 0.48
C ARG A 17 -3.68 2.06 0.84
N PRO A 18 -3.71 2.57 2.08
CA PRO A 18 -4.69 3.56 2.51
C PRO A 18 -4.51 4.90 1.78
N ASP A 19 -3.28 5.20 1.33
CA ASP A 19 -2.95 6.43 0.59
C ASP A 19 -3.35 6.34 -0.89
N VAL A 20 -4.64 6.15 -1.16
CA VAL A 20 -5.16 5.88 -2.51
C VAL A 20 -4.81 7.01 -3.52
N ASN A 21 -4.49 8.22 -3.04
CA ASN A 21 -4.26 9.39 -3.90
C ASN A 21 -2.78 9.74 -4.16
N ILE A 22 -1.81 9.04 -3.57
CA ILE A 22 -0.37 9.40 -3.71
C ILE A 22 0.31 8.37 -4.60
N HIS A 23 0.78 8.73 -5.80
CA HIS A 23 1.41 7.71 -6.66
C HIS A 23 2.64 7.10 -5.96
N PRO A 24 2.74 5.76 -5.82
CA PRO A 24 3.91 5.12 -5.19
C PRO A 24 5.15 5.36 -6.06
N TYR A 25 6.13 6.10 -5.54
CA TYR A 25 7.44 6.21 -6.17
C TYR A 25 8.43 5.21 -5.56
N PRO A 26 9.49 4.85 -6.30
CA PRO A 26 10.59 4.07 -5.76
C PRO A 26 11.12 4.66 -4.46
N GLU A 27 11.41 3.79 -3.47
CA GLU A 27 11.97 4.16 -2.16
C GLU A 27 11.05 4.97 -1.24
N ASP A 28 9.83 5.29 -1.67
CA ASP A 28 8.84 5.90 -0.77
C ASP A 28 8.45 4.90 0.33
N ALA A 29 8.45 5.37 1.57
CA ALA A 29 7.88 4.67 2.70
C ALA A 29 6.38 4.95 2.78
N PHE A 30 5.59 3.90 3.02
CA PHE A 30 4.14 4.01 3.18
C PHE A 30 3.63 2.89 4.12
N LYS A 31 2.36 2.97 4.54
CA LYS A 31 1.73 1.91 5.34
C LYS A 31 0.90 0.98 4.46
N ALA A 32 1.16 -0.33 4.49
CA ALA A 32 0.31 -1.34 3.87
C ALA A 32 -0.69 -1.90 4.90
N GLY A 33 -1.98 -1.88 4.57
CA GLY A 33 -3.00 -2.59 5.33
C GLY A 33 -3.14 -4.01 4.84
N VAL A 34 -2.97 -4.97 5.75
CA VAL A 34 -3.07 -6.40 5.47
C VAL A 34 -4.29 -6.93 6.19
N VAL A 35 -5.21 -7.54 5.45
CA VAL A 35 -6.45 -8.13 5.97
C VAL A 35 -6.49 -9.59 5.54
N PHE A 36 -6.67 -10.52 6.47
CA PHE A 36 -6.59 -11.94 6.15
C PHE A 36 -7.50 -12.83 7.00
N LYS A 37 -7.76 -14.04 6.51
CA LYS A 37 -8.36 -15.16 7.25
C LYS A 37 -7.27 -16.17 7.60
N VAL A 38 -7.43 -16.83 8.75
CA VAL A 38 -6.47 -17.81 9.25
C VAL A 38 -6.97 -19.20 8.87
N PRO A 39 -6.33 -19.94 7.94
CA PRO A 39 -6.85 -21.25 7.50
C PRO A 39 -6.55 -22.38 8.49
N VAL A 40 -5.51 -22.22 9.32
CA VAL A 40 -4.99 -23.22 10.26
C VAL A 40 -4.57 -22.56 11.56
N LEU A 41 -4.45 -23.34 12.63
CA LEU A 41 -3.93 -22.83 13.90
C LEU A 41 -2.52 -22.26 13.66
N ALA A 42 -2.34 -20.95 13.89
CA ALA A 42 -1.09 -20.27 13.51
C ALA A 42 -0.40 -19.69 14.74
N ARG A 43 0.90 -19.99 14.92
CA ARG A 43 1.79 -19.32 15.90
C ARG A 43 2.75 -18.35 15.23
N VAL A 44 2.98 -18.55 13.93
CA VAL A 44 3.83 -17.69 13.12
C VAL A 44 3.07 -17.32 11.85
N ILE A 45 3.12 -16.04 11.52
CA ILE A 45 2.66 -15.52 10.24
C ILE A 45 3.87 -14.93 9.52
N GLN A 46 4.11 -15.37 8.29
CA GLN A 46 5.12 -14.75 7.42
C GLN A 46 4.41 -13.98 6.31
N LEU A 47 4.70 -12.69 6.21
CA LEU A 47 4.26 -11.85 5.11
C LEU A 47 5.45 -11.58 4.20
N ASN A 48 5.36 -12.02 2.96
CA ASN A 48 6.34 -11.76 1.91
C ASN A 48 5.75 -10.69 0.97
N ALA A 49 6.40 -9.53 0.91
CA ALA A 49 6.13 -8.51 -0.10
C ALA A 49 6.74 -8.92 -1.44
N PRO A 50 6.28 -8.32 -2.55
CA PRO A 50 6.90 -8.51 -3.85
C PRO A 50 8.40 -8.18 -3.85
N GLU A 51 9.11 -8.61 -4.89
CA GLU A 51 10.55 -8.37 -5.00
C GLU A 51 10.88 -6.86 -4.97
N GLY A 52 11.95 -6.53 -4.25
CA GLY A 52 12.45 -5.16 -4.08
C GLY A 52 11.78 -4.35 -2.96
N PHE A 53 10.56 -4.71 -2.54
CA PHE A 53 9.92 -4.08 -1.38
C PHE A 53 10.63 -4.45 -0.08
N LYS A 54 10.56 -3.57 0.92
CA LYS A 54 11.24 -3.78 2.21
C LYS A 54 10.35 -3.44 3.39
N PHE A 55 10.42 -4.25 4.44
CA PHE A 55 9.80 -3.97 5.73
C PHE A 55 10.76 -3.34 6.75
N GLY A 56 12.06 -3.30 6.43
CA GLY A 56 13.14 -2.83 7.28
C GLY A 56 14.46 -3.54 6.99
N GLU A 57 15.44 -3.41 7.89
CA GLU A 57 16.72 -4.10 7.80
C GLU A 57 16.58 -5.59 8.17
N ARG A 58 17.30 -6.47 7.47
CA ARG A 58 17.32 -7.92 7.73
C ARG A 58 17.60 -8.23 9.21
N GLY A 59 16.74 -9.04 9.83
CA GLY A 59 16.85 -9.42 11.24
C GLY A 59 16.45 -8.33 12.24
N GLY A 60 16.17 -7.11 11.77
CA GLY A 60 15.66 -6.00 12.56
C GLY A 60 14.18 -6.16 12.92
N GLY A 61 13.63 -5.17 13.63
CA GLY A 61 12.19 -5.09 13.87
C GLY A 61 11.44 -4.58 12.64
N CYS A 62 10.21 -5.06 12.42
CA CYS A 62 9.25 -4.42 11.52
C CYS A 62 8.21 -3.65 12.33
N ASN A 63 7.71 -2.55 11.77
CA ASN A 63 6.74 -1.68 12.46
C ASN A 63 5.32 -2.10 12.10
N VAL A 64 4.64 -2.79 13.02
CA VAL A 64 3.23 -3.16 12.91
C VAL A 64 2.40 -2.23 13.79
N THR A 65 1.33 -1.69 13.23
CA THR A 65 0.44 -0.72 13.86
C THR A 65 -1.02 -1.08 13.55
N GLU A 66 -1.97 -0.54 14.31
CA GLU A 66 -3.41 -0.67 14.02
C GLU A 66 -3.86 -2.13 13.74
N HIS A 67 -3.50 -3.05 14.63
CA HIS A 67 -3.81 -4.47 14.49
C HIS A 67 -4.90 -4.94 15.46
N ASP A 68 -5.61 -6.01 15.09
CA ASP A 68 -6.59 -6.71 15.94
C ASP A 68 -6.08 -8.07 16.45
N LEU A 69 -4.75 -8.25 16.40
CA LEU A 69 -4.08 -9.48 16.81
C LEU A 69 -3.89 -9.63 18.33
N ASP A 70 -4.38 -8.70 19.15
CA ASP A 70 -4.30 -8.83 20.61
C ASP A 70 -5.33 -9.85 21.13
N PRO A 71 -4.99 -10.66 22.14
CA PRO A 71 -3.73 -10.71 22.90
C PRO A 71 -2.67 -11.66 22.31
N HIS A 72 -2.82 -12.09 21.05
CA HIS A 72 -1.96 -13.08 20.42
C HIS A 72 -0.62 -12.50 19.98
N PHE A 73 -0.58 -11.24 19.54
CA PHE A 73 0.63 -10.62 19.00
C PHE A 73 1.76 -10.52 20.04
N GLU A 74 2.96 -10.99 19.66
CA GLU A 74 4.15 -10.89 20.51
C GLU A 74 5.17 -9.92 19.90
N SER A 75 5.57 -10.15 18.64
CA SER A 75 6.58 -9.34 17.98
C SER A 75 6.55 -9.44 16.46
N CYS A 76 7.14 -8.46 15.78
CA CYS A 76 7.40 -8.48 14.34
C CYS A 76 8.91 -8.34 14.09
N ARG A 77 9.48 -9.23 13.28
CA ARG A 77 10.88 -9.12 12.81
C ARG A 77 10.97 -9.25 11.30
N VAL A 78 11.93 -8.55 10.71
CA VAL A 78 12.30 -8.73 9.31
C VAL A 78 13.06 -10.06 9.20
N GLY A 79 12.62 -10.92 8.28
CA GLY A 79 13.13 -12.27 8.09
C GLY A 79 14.48 -12.32 7.37
N VAL A 80 14.73 -13.41 6.65
CA VAL A 80 15.98 -13.60 5.89
C VAL A 80 16.05 -12.64 4.69
N ARG A 81 14.89 -12.23 4.17
CA ARG A 81 14.77 -11.23 3.10
C ARG A 81 14.23 -9.93 3.70
N GLU A 82 14.68 -8.79 3.20
CA GLU A 82 14.14 -7.48 3.61
C GLU A 82 12.65 -7.34 3.25
N SER A 83 12.20 -8.08 2.24
CA SER A 83 10.80 -8.21 1.81
C SER A 83 10.00 -9.23 2.61
N GLN A 84 10.52 -9.76 3.73
CA GLN A 84 9.83 -10.75 4.56
C GLN A 84 9.64 -10.18 5.97
N ALA A 85 8.39 -10.10 6.44
CA ALA A 85 8.04 -9.81 7.81
C ALA A 85 7.54 -11.09 8.49
N VAL A 86 8.07 -11.38 9.68
CA VAL A 86 7.73 -12.55 10.49
C VAL A 86 7.07 -12.06 11.77
N LEU A 87 5.77 -12.30 11.89
CA LEU A 87 4.99 -12.01 13.07
C LEU A 87 4.97 -13.26 13.95
N LYS A 88 5.42 -13.12 15.19
CA LYS A 88 5.33 -14.16 16.23
C LYS A 88 4.12 -13.90 17.12
N LEU A 89 3.45 -14.98 17.48
CA LEU A 89 2.25 -14.94 18.29
C LEU A 89 2.50 -15.69 19.61
N ALA A 90 2.33 -15.00 20.74
CA ALA A 90 2.45 -15.57 22.08
C ALA A 90 1.42 -16.70 22.29
N MET A 91 0.22 -16.51 21.74
CA MET A 91 -0.85 -17.50 21.72
C MET A 91 -1.27 -17.78 20.27
N PRO A 92 -1.57 -19.03 19.90
CA PRO A 92 -1.97 -19.33 18.53
C PRO A 92 -3.23 -18.59 18.13
N LEU A 93 -3.27 -18.07 16.90
CA LEU A 93 -4.50 -17.59 16.28
C LEU A 93 -5.32 -18.79 15.81
N PRO A 94 -6.60 -18.89 16.21
CA PRO A 94 -7.47 -19.99 15.78
C PRO A 94 -7.83 -19.86 14.29
N PRO A 95 -8.15 -20.99 13.62
CA PRO A 95 -8.67 -20.94 12.26
C PRO A 95 -9.98 -20.14 12.16
N THR A 96 -10.09 -19.31 11.13
CA THR A 96 -11.34 -18.69 10.70
C THR A 96 -12.25 -19.76 10.10
N LEU A 97 -13.18 -20.30 10.89
CA LEU A 97 -14.14 -21.28 10.41
C LEU A 97 -15.16 -20.65 9.44
N PRO A 98 -15.37 -21.22 8.24
CA PRO A 98 -16.41 -20.73 7.34
C PRO A 98 -17.79 -20.95 7.96
N GLY A 99 -18.44 -19.87 8.39
CA GLY A 99 -19.81 -19.91 8.91
C GLY A 99 -19.94 -20.11 10.42
N ALA A 100 -18.90 -19.83 11.21
CA ALA A 100 -19.06 -19.59 12.65
C ALA A 100 -19.74 -18.23 12.87
N TYR A 101 -21.00 -18.11 12.44
CA TYR A 101 -21.91 -17.15 13.01
C TYR A 101 -21.96 -17.47 14.50
N THR A 102 -21.63 -16.48 15.31
CA THR A 102 -21.92 -16.44 16.74
C THR A 102 -23.34 -16.93 16.97
N THR A 103 -23.49 -18.18 17.43
CA THR A 103 -24.67 -18.58 18.19
C THR A 103 -24.57 -17.96 19.58
N ASP A 104 -24.50 -16.63 19.66
CA ASP A 104 -24.84 -15.88 20.87
C ASP A 104 -26.30 -15.45 20.75
N ASN A 105 -27.17 -16.46 20.80
CA ASN A 105 -28.51 -16.28 21.33
C ASN A 105 -28.51 -16.87 22.75
N LEU A 106 -27.87 -16.16 23.68
CA LEU A 106 -28.31 -16.16 25.06
C LEU A 106 -28.17 -14.75 25.66
N HIS A 107 -29.28 -14.00 25.56
CA HIS A 107 -29.75 -13.05 26.56
C HIS A 107 -28.83 -11.89 27.01
N LEU A 108 -29.07 -10.69 26.51
CA LEU A 108 -29.95 -9.70 27.17
C LEU A 108 -30.20 -8.48 26.30
N ALA A 109 -31.43 -7.99 26.35
CA ALA A 109 -32.00 -6.97 25.52
C ALA A 109 -31.41 -5.57 25.72
N SER A 110 -31.09 -4.87 24.62
CA SER A 110 -31.23 -3.42 24.54
C SER A 110 -31.21 -2.93 23.08
N LYS A 111 -32.42 -2.57 22.61
CA LYS A 111 -32.81 -1.66 21.50
C LYS A 111 -31.98 -1.64 20.19
N PRO A 112 -32.62 -1.89 19.03
CA PRO A 112 -32.02 -1.61 17.74
C PRO A 112 -32.11 -0.10 17.44
N SER A 113 -31.00 0.62 17.63
CA SER A 113 -30.80 1.91 16.95
C SER A 113 -30.23 1.61 15.57
N ALA A 114 -30.71 2.33 14.55
CA ALA A 114 -30.30 2.16 13.16
C ALA A 114 -28.78 2.33 13.00
N VAL A 115 -28.06 1.21 12.99
CA VAL A 115 -26.64 1.14 12.68
C VAL A 115 -26.53 0.60 11.27
N GLU A 116 -25.94 1.42 10.41
CA GLU A 116 -25.52 1.06 9.06
C GLU A 116 -24.81 -0.28 9.08
N LYS A 117 -25.17 -1.15 8.13
CA LYS A 117 -24.66 -2.52 7.95
C LYS A 117 -23.17 -2.60 8.30
N ALA A 118 -22.86 -3.17 9.47
CA ALA A 118 -21.54 -3.70 9.75
C ALA A 118 -21.33 -4.88 8.78
N GLU A 119 -20.74 -4.59 7.62
CA GLU A 119 -20.38 -5.60 6.63
C GLU A 119 -19.29 -6.50 7.24
N ASP A 120 -19.62 -7.76 7.55
CA ASP A 120 -18.88 -8.99 7.22
C ASP A 120 -17.34 -9.03 7.43
N PHE A 121 -16.80 -8.25 8.38
CA PHE A 121 -15.39 -8.31 8.79
C PHE A 121 -15.15 -9.08 10.09
N ASP A 122 -16.21 -9.58 10.75
CA ASP A 122 -16.11 -10.28 12.05
C ASP A 122 -15.22 -11.52 12.01
N ASP A 123 -14.85 -12.02 10.83
CA ASP A 123 -14.05 -13.22 10.63
C ASP A 123 -12.64 -12.96 10.06
N LYS A 124 -12.21 -11.69 9.93
CA LYS A 124 -10.90 -11.34 9.38
C LYS A 124 -10.04 -10.64 10.42
N HIS A 125 -8.76 -10.98 10.40
CA HIS A 125 -7.73 -10.24 11.12
C HIS A 125 -7.17 -9.13 10.23
N ARG A 126 -6.66 -8.07 10.86
CA ARG A 126 -5.98 -6.98 10.16
C ARG A 126 -4.80 -6.44 10.92
N PHE A 127 -3.84 -5.90 10.18
CA PHE A 127 -2.79 -5.02 10.70
C PHE A 127 -2.29 -4.06 9.63
N MET A 128 -1.70 -2.95 10.06
CA MET A 128 -0.95 -2.04 9.21
C MET A 128 0.55 -2.28 9.41
N ILE A 129 1.33 -2.32 8.33
CA ILE A 129 2.79 -2.50 8.38
C ILE A 129 3.50 -1.44 7.55
N ASP A 130 4.63 -0.94 8.03
CA ASP A 130 5.48 -0.01 7.28
C ASP A 130 6.22 -0.76 6.16
N VAL A 131 6.20 -0.20 4.96
CA VAL A 131 6.79 -0.77 3.75
C VAL A 131 7.50 0.33 2.97
N VAL A 132 8.63 -0.03 2.37
CA VAL A 132 9.37 0.80 1.40
C VAL A 132 9.20 0.19 0.02
N ASN A 133 8.84 1.03 -0.96
CA ASN A 133 8.68 0.61 -2.35
C ASN A 133 9.99 0.10 -2.97
N ALA A 134 9.87 -0.89 -3.85
CA ALA A 134 11.00 -1.40 -4.61
C ALA A 134 11.66 -0.31 -5.49
N PRO A 135 13.00 -0.29 -5.59
CA PRO A 135 13.65 0.43 -6.67
C PRO A 135 13.27 -0.23 -8.00
N CYS A 136 13.09 0.59 -9.05
CA CYS A 136 12.86 0.09 -10.41
C CYS A 136 14.08 0.43 -11.27
N ALA A 137 14.62 -0.57 -11.98
CA ALA A 137 15.78 -0.34 -12.83
C ALA A 137 15.43 0.59 -14.01
N ALA A 138 16.39 1.39 -14.47
CA ALA A 138 16.16 2.37 -15.53
C ALA A 138 15.57 1.74 -16.81
N GLN A 139 15.99 0.51 -17.13
CA GLN A 139 15.51 -0.25 -18.29
C GLN A 139 14.15 -0.94 -18.11
N GLU A 140 13.60 -0.97 -16.89
CA GLU A 140 12.34 -1.64 -16.59
C GLU A 140 11.14 -0.68 -16.60
N TRP A 141 11.37 0.62 -16.80
CA TRP A 141 10.29 1.58 -16.92
C TRP A 141 9.57 1.45 -18.26
N ASN A 142 8.28 1.15 -18.20
CA ASN A 142 7.39 1.10 -19.36
C ASN A 142 6.49 2.32 -19.37
N ALA A 143 6.23 2.90 -20.55
CA ALA A 143 5.24 3.96 -20.70
C ALA A 143 3.82 3.36 -20.61
N ASP A 144 3.05 3.80 -19.62
CA ASP A 144 1.61 3.56 -19.56
C ASP A 144 0.90 4.65 -20.38
N ILE A 145 0.51 4.27 -21.60
CA ILE A 145 -0.12 5.15 -22.58
C ILE A 145 -1.50 5.64 -22.08
N LEU A 146 -2.18 4.89 -21.22
CA LEU A 146 -3.50 5.25 -20.70
C LEU A 146 -3.40 6.30 -19.61
N VAL A 147 -2.39 6.20 -18.75
CA VAL A 147 -2.24 7.05 -17.56
C VAL A 147 -1.23 8.17 -17.78
N THR A 148 -0.60 8.25 -18.97
CA THR A 148 0.41 9.26 -19.33
C THR A 148 1.57 9.32 -18.34
N THR A 149 1.94 8.17 -17.78
CA THR A 149 2.96 8.01 -16.75
C THR A 149 3.85 6.81 -17.08
N MET A 150 4.97 6.66 -16.39
CA MET A 150 5.78 5.46 -16.47
C MET A 150 5.39 4.49 -15.35
N THR A 151 5.31 3.20 -15.64
CA THR A 151 5.09 2.14 -14.67
C THR A 151 6.25 1.18 -14.68
N CYS A 152 6.66 0.68 -13.53
CA CYS A 152 7.70 -0.33 -13.45
C CYS A 152 7.19 -1.65 -14.06
N GLY A 153 7.96 -2.21 -14.99
CA GLY A 153 7.66 -3.43 -15.74
C GLY A 153 7.84 -4.72 -14.96
N ILE A 154 7.39 -4.74 -13.70
CA ILE A 154 7.45 -5.93 -12.85
C ILE A 154 6.44 -6.94 -13.37
N ALA A 155 6.90 -8.16 -13.62
CA ALA A 155 6.02 -9.21 -14.13
C ALA A 155 4.92 -9.55 -13.09
N PRO A 156 3.67 -9.87 -13.50
CA PRO A 156 2.56 -10.11 -12.56
C PRO A 156 2.78 -11.28 -11.58
N ASP A 157 3.68 -12.21 -11.89
CA ASP A 157 4.13 -13.28 -11.00
C ASP A 157 5.13 -12.80 -9.95
N GLN A 158 5.96 -11.81 -10.28
CA GLN A 158 6.91 -11.17 -9.37
C GLN A 158 6.24 -10.12 -8.48
N ASN A 159 5.16 -9.47 -8.94
CA ASN A 159 4.41 -8.49 -8.19
C ASN A 159 3.32 -9.14 -7.29
N ARG A 160 3.72 -10.03 -6.37
CA ARG A 160 2.78 -10.76 -5.49
C ARG A 160 3.11 -10.63 -4.01
N TRP A 161 2.06 -10.38 -3.23
CA TRP A 161 2.08 -10.51 -1.78
C TRP A 161 1.69 -11.93 -1.41
N ILE A 162 2.43 -12.54 -0.50
CA ILE A 162 2.17 -13.90 -0.03
C ILE A 162 2.15 -13.85 1.49
N ILE A 163 1.10 -14.40 2.09
CA ILE A 163 1.03 -14.63 3.53
C ILE A 163 1.07 -16.14 3.78
N GLU A 164 1.87 -16.56 4.75
CA GLU A 164 2.06 -17.96 5.11
C GLU A 164 1.78 -18.15 6.61
N PHE A 165 1.05 -19.21 6.94
CA PHE A 165 0.61 -19.55 8.29
C PHE A 165 1.25 -20.86 8.73
N GLY A 166 1.89 -20.86 9.89
CA GLY A 166 2.53 -22.04 10.44
C GLY A 166 2.46 -22.09 11.96
N GLU A 167 2.67 -23.28 12.50
CA GLU A 167 3.00 -23.46 13.91
C GLU A 167 4.53 -23.39 14.08
N ASP A 168 4.99 -23.00 15.27
CA ASP A 168 6.43 -22.99 15.55
C ASP A 168 7.02 -24.39 15.38
N GLY A 169 8.03 -24.50 14.52
CA GLY A 169 8.73 -25.75 14.27
C GLY A 169 8.05 -26.70 13.28
N THR A 170 6.98 -26.29 12.60
CA THR A 170 6.34 -27.12 11.57
C THR A 170 6.91 -26.88 10.17
N THR A 171 6.87 -27.94 9.35
CA THR A 171 7.12 -27.87 7.91
C THR A 171 5.85 -27.67 7.09
N ARG A 172 4.70 -27.76 7.73
CA ARG A 172 3.39 -27.50 7.11
C ARG A 172 3.06 -26.04 7.25
N TRP A 173 2.98 -25.37 6.11
CA TRP A 173 2.58 -23.98 5.97
C TRP A 173 1.40 -23.92 5.01
N GLU A 174 0.37 -23.15 5.38
CA GLU A 174 -0.68 -22.78 4.45
C GLU A 174 -0.38 -21.39 3.90
N SER A 175 -0.65 -21.18 2.61
CA SER A 175 -0.26 -19.95 1.93
C SER A 175 -1.43 -19.34 1.17
N GLU A 176 -1.52 -18.02 1.22
CA GLU A 176 -2.48 -17.22 0.46
C GLU A 176 -1.72 -16.12 -0.28
N SER A 177 -2.19 -15.75 -1.47
CA SER A 177 -1.50 -14.73 -2.27
C SER A 177 -2.45 -13.76 -2.94
N ILE A 178 -1.98 -12.53 -3.14
CA ILE A 178 -2.68 -11.50 -3.88
C ILE A 178 -1.69 -10.71 -4.75
N GLU A 179 -2.18 -10.18 -5.86
CA GLU A 179 -1.41 -9.25 -6.70
C GLU A 179 -1.05 -7.98 -5.92
N GLY A 180 0.14 -7.46 -6.17
CA GLY A 180 0.59 -6.19 -5.65
C GLY A 180 0.00 -5.00 -6.38
N TYR A 181 0.60 -3.84 -6.18
CA TYR A 181 0.20 -2.59 -6.83
C TYR A 181 1.27 -2.15 -7.83
N PRO A 182 0.90 -1.39 -8.87
CA PRO A 182 1.87 -0.83 -9.81
C PRO A 182 2.73 0.23 -9.11
N ILE A 183 4.02 0.28 -9.46
CA ILE A 183 4.96 1.34 -9.05
C ILE A 183 5.06 2.34 -10.20
N PHE A 184 4.91 3.63 -9.89
CA PHE A 184 4.94 4.69 -10.89
C PHE A 184 6.29 5.41 -10.88
N GLY A 185 6.73 5.79 -12.08
CA GLY A 185 7.98 6.52 -12.26
C GLY A 185 7.84 7.96 -11.82
N PRO A 186 8.93 8.60 -11.36
CA PRO A 186 8.93 10.04 -11.09
C PRO A 186 8.41 10.78 -12.33
N PHE A 187 7.47 11.70 -12.15
CA PHE A 187 6.90 12.46 -13.27
C PHE A 187 8.03 13.14 -14.06
N GLY A 188 8.25 12.67 -15.29
CA GLY A 188 8.87 13.47 -16.32
C GLY A 188 7.88 14.56 -16.72
N SER A 189 7.90 15.69 -16.01
CA SER A 189 7.27 16.93 -16.50
C SER A 189 7.96 17.48 -17.74
N GLU A 190 9.03 16.84 -18.23
CA GLU A 190 9.39 16.98 -19.63
C GLU A 190 8.46 16.09 -20.42
N ARG A 191 7.41 16.72 -20.98
CA ARG A 191 6.74 16.25 -22.18
C ARG A 191 7.81 15.57 -23.03
N ILE A 192 7.72 14.25 -23.14
CA ILE A 192 8.33 13.53 -24.25
C ILE A 192 7.79 14.29 -25.46
N LYS A 193 8.63 15.15 -26.05
CA LYS A 193 8.35 15.78 -27.33
C LYS A 193 8.36 14.62 -28.30
N LEU A 194 7.19 13.99 -28.46
CA LEU A 194 6.94 13.09 -29.56
C LEU A 194 7.17 13.91 -30.83
N GLY A 195 8.35 13.70 -31.42
CA GLY A 195 8.76 14.11 -32.76
C GLY A 195 8.17 15.40 -33.28
N GLU A 196 8.86 16.52 -33.06
CA GLU A 196 8.71 17.70 -33.91
C GLU A 196 10.00 17.88 -34.72
N ASP A 197 10.16 17.01 -35.72
CA ASP A 197 11.07 17.22 -36.86
C ASP A 197 10.21 17.54 -38.09
N VAL A 198 9.81 18.81 -38.25
CA VAL A 198 9.69 19.45 -39.57
C VAL A 198 10.03 20.94 -39.44
N SER A 199 11.13 21.30 -40.08
CA SER A 199 11.60 22.66 -40.37
C SER A 199 10.50 23.69 -40.68
N ALA A 200 10.54 24.87 -40.04
CA ALA A 200 10.17 26.15 -40.65
C ALA A 200 10.68 27.38 -39.86
N ALA A 201 11.65 28.06 -40.48
CA ALA A 201 11.98 29.49 -40.46
C ALA A 201 11.51 30.44 -39.32
N SER A 202 12.53 30.99 -38.65
CA SER A 202 12.74 32.38 -38.18
C SER A 202 11.65 33.46 -38.34
N ALA A 203 11.29 34.12 -37.23
CA ALA A 203 11.09 35.58 -37.10
C ALA A 203 11.08 36.04 -35.60
N PRO A 204 11.53 37.28 -35.25
CA PRO A 204 11.61 37.75 -33.85
C PRO A 204 10.55 38.80 -33.41
N SER A 205 10.09 38.68 -32.15
CA SER A 205 9.61 39.73 -31.18
C SER A 205 8.37 40.61 -31.55
N PRO A 206 7.68 41.32 -30.61
CA PRO A 206 8.09 41.73 -29.25
C PRO A 206 7.04 41.60 -28.11
N ALA A 207 7.48 42.03 -26.93
CA ALA A 207 6.82 42.04 -25.63
C ALA A 207 5.46 42.78 -25.54
N SER A 208 4.63 42.34 -24.60
CA SER A 208 3.70 43.24 -23.90
C SER A 208 3.43 42.75 -22.47
N SER A 209 3.70 43.65 -21.53
CA SER A 209 3.44 43.57 -20.10
C SER A 209 2.02 44.06 -19.80
N SER A 210 1.29 43.38 -18.92
CA SER A 210 0.18 43.97 -18.15
C SER A 210 -0.05 43.18 -16.86
N SER A 211 0.18 43.86 -15.75
CA SER A 211 -0.13 43.47 -14.38
C SER A 211 -1.45 44.12 -13.94
N ALA A 212 -2.24 43.42 -13.09
CA ALA A 212 -2.81 43.93 -11.82
C ALA A 212 -4.13 43.24 -11.37
N THR A 213 -4.01 42.46 -10.28
CA THR A 213 -4.84 42.37 -9.05
C THR A 213 -6.35 42.03 -9.06
N SER A 214 -6.67 40.95 -8.33
CA SER A 214 -7.52 41.00 -7.11
C SER A 214 -7.19 39.82 -6.17
N PRO A 215 -6.91 40.05 -4.87
CA PRO A 215 -6.63 38.98 -3.92
C PRO A 215 -7.95 38.42 -3.39
N LYS A 216 -8.39 37.26 -3.92
CA LYS A 216 -9.25 36.38 -3.14
C LYS A 216 -8.36 35.74 -2.09
N ALA A 217 -8.76 35.80 -0.82
CA ALA A 217 -8.15 35.03 0.25
C ALA A 217 -8.23 33.55 -0.12
N ASP A 218 -7.17 33.07 -0.76
CA ASP A 218 -7.04 31.70 -1.21
C ASP A 218 -6.86 30.89 0.06
N ARG A 219 -7.84 30.01 0.35
CA ARG A 219 -7.65 28.92 1.31
C ARG A 219 -6.61 28.01 0.66
N SER A 220 -5.35 28.40 0.77
CA SER A 220 -4.22 27.75 0.14
C SER A 220 -4.23 26.31 0.59
N ARG A 221 -4.57 25.42 -0.34
CA ARG A 221 -4.43 23.99 -0.14
C ARG A 221 -3.02 23.73 0.38
N PRO A 222 -2.85 22.84 1.38
CA PRO A 222 -1.52 22.50 1.89
C PRO A 222 -0.63 22.11 0.71
N ARG A 223 0.53 22.77 0.60
CA ARG A 223 1.52 22.47 -0.43
C ARG A 223 2.35 21.31 0.07
N PHE A 224 2.25 20.18 -0.63
CA PHE A 224 3.01 18.99 -0.28
C PHE A 224 4.46 19.10 -0.77
N CYS A 225 5.37 18.49 -0.03
CA CYS A 225 6.80 18.45 -0.32
C CYS A 225 7.37 17.05 -0.06
N SER A 226 8.57 16.83 -0.59
CA SER A 226 9.37 15.63 -0.35
C SER A 226 10.86 15.97 -0.50
N PRO A 227 11.79 15.07 -0.17
CA PRO A 227 13.22 15.29 -0.40
C PRO A 227 13.60 15.64 -1.84
N ARG A 228 12.73 15.31 -2.82
CA ARG A 228 12.93 15.59 -4.26
C ARG A 228 12.07 16.74 -4.78
N ILE A 229 11.01 17.12 -4.06
CA ILE A 229 10.14 18.24 -4.39
C ILE A 229 10.29 19.28 -3.29
N PRO A 230 11.29 20.18 -3.40
CA PRO A 230 11.48 21.23 -2.41
C PRO A 230 10.26 22.14 -2.42
N CYS A 231 9.97 22.74 -1.27
CA CYS A 231 8.92 23.74 -1.18
C CYS A 231 9.22 24.88 -2.15
N LYS A 232 8.19 25.27 -2.91
CA LYS A 232 8.32 26.27 -3.98
C LYS A 232 8.86 27.62 -3.48
N ASP A 233 8.60 27.92 -2.21
CA ASP A 233 9.01 29.16 -1.56
C ASP A 233 10.31 29.00 -0.73
N GLY A 234 11.00 27.86 -0.88
CA GLY A 234 12.24 27.54 -0.15
C GLY A 234 12.04 27.11 1.32
N GLY A 235 10.79 26.96 1.76
CA GLY A 235 10.46 26.50 3.11
C GLY A 235 10.95 25.07 3.42
N GLU A 236 11.06 24.75 4.70
CA GLU A 236 11.43 23.40 5.12
C GLU A 236 10.27 22.43 4.88
N CYS A 237 10.62 21.21 4.46
CA CYS A 237 9.64 20.15 4.33
C CYS A 237 9.41 19.48 5.68
N GLY A 238 8.19 19.63 6.23
CA GLY A 238 7.81 18.97 7.46
C GLY A 238 7.86 17.44 7.33
N ARG A 239 8.01 16.74 8.46
CA ARG A 239 8.00 15.25 8.50
C ARG A 239 6.69 14.64 7.98
N ASN A 240 5.62 15.43 7.93
CA ASN A 240 4.32 15.07 7.37
C ASN A 240 4.20 15.35 5.86
N GLY A 241 5.29 15.76 5.19
CA GLY A 241 5.28 16.07 3.76
C GLY A 241 4.55 17.36 3.41
N ILE A 242 4.44 18.31 4.35
CA ILE A 242 3.79 19.62 4.12
C ILE A 242 4.84 20.73 4.29
N CYS A 243 4.83 21.68 3.35
CA CYS A 243 5.66 22.88 3.41
C CYS A 243 5.24 23.80 4.56
N SER A 244 6.20 24.17 5.41
CA SER A 244 6.05 25.19 6.45
C SER A 244 6.68 26.52 6.07
#